data_AF-A0A7W1HQV5-F1
#
_entry.id   AF-A0A7W1HQV5-F1
#
_cell.length_a   1.000
_cell.length_b   1.000
_cell.length_c   1.000
_cell.angle_alpha   90.00
_cell.angle_beta   90.00
_cell.angle_gamma   90.00
#
_symmetry.space_group_name_H-M   'P 1'
#
loop_
_entity.id
_entity.type
_entity.pdbx_description
1 polymer ?
#
loop_
_entity_poly.entity_id
_entity_poly.type
_entity_poly.pdbx_seq_one_letter_code
_entity_poly.pdbx_strand_id
1 'polypeptide(L)' 'MQRLTEDQRASVERLAREAGTTCEGCGSAQFRCGEEARCTHDHGLTVHLWCPNDVHPRGAYQYFTIPPGEFIGA' A
#
# COMPACT_ATOMS: atom_id res chain seq x y z
N MET A 1 5.96 -11.54 -8.74
CA MET A 1 5.88 -10.81 -7.45
C MET A 1 7.21 -10.12 -7.25
N GLN A 2 7.20 -8.86 -6.87
CA GLN A 2 8.38 -8.03 -6.66
C GLN A 2 8.48 -7.71 -5.18
N ARG A 3 9.66 -7.91 -4.57
CA ARG A 3 9.91 -7.48 -3.20
C ARG A 3 10.23 -6.00 -3.18
N LEU A 4 9.58 -5.25 -2.30
CA LEU A 4 9.76 -3.81 -2.16
C LEU A 4 10.86 -3.51 -1.15
N THR A 5 11.68 -2.51 -1.46
CA THR A 5 12.62 -1.90 -0.52
C THR A 5 11.89 -1.05 0.52
N GLU A 6 12.55 -0.69 1.61
CA GLU A 6 11.96 0.19 2.63
C GLU A 6 11.57 1.57 2.05
N ASP A 7 12.38 2.09 1.12
CA ASP A 7 12.11 3.35 0.44
C ASP A 7 10.89 3.26 -0.50
N GLN A 8 10.79 2.16 -1.26
CA GLN A 8 9.61 1.87 -2.09
C GLN A 8 8.33 1.77 -1.24
N ARG A 9 8.42 1.12 -0.07
CA ARG A 9 7.30 0.98 0.85
C ARG A 9 6.87 2.34 1.42
N ALA A 10 7.81 3.19 1.82
CA ALA A 10 7.52 4.54 2.30
C ALA A 10 6.86 5.40 1.20
N SER A 11 7.31 5.28 -0.04
CA SER A 11 6.70 5.95 -1.19
C SER A 11 5.26 5.48 -1.41
N VAL A 12 4.99 4.18 -1.34
CA VAL A 12 3.63 3.63 -1.44
C VAL A 12 2.74 4.13 -0.31
N GLU A 13 3.22 4.14 0.94
CA GLU A 13 2.46 4.63 2.10
C GLU A 13 2.07 6.10 1.93
N ARG A 14 2.98 6.92 1.39
CA ARG A 14 2.73 8.32 1.04
C ARG A 14 1.67 8.44 -0.06
N LEU A 15 1.80 7.67 -1.15
CA LEU A 15 0.85 7.69 -2.27
C LEU A 15 -0.55 7.29 -1.85
N ALA A 16 -0.68 6.25 -1.02
CA ALA A 16 -1.97 5.85 -0.48
C ALA A 16 -2.63 6.99 0.29
N ARG A 17 -1.85 7.69 1.12
CA ARG A 17 -2.33 8.86 1.87
C ARG A 17 -2.71 10.03 0.96
N GLU A 18 -1.91 10.34 -0.06
CA GLU A 18 -2.18 11.41 -1.03
C GLU A 18 -3.42 11.11 -1.89
N ALA A 19 -3.64 9.84 -2.22
CA ALA A 19 -4.86 9.38 -2.91
C ALA A 19 -6.13 9.43 -2.02
N GLY A 20 -6.00 9.83 -0.75
CA GLY A 20 -7.11 9.86 0.19
C GLY A 20 -7.55 8.47 0.66
N THR A 21 -6.69 7.47 0.52
CA THR A 21 -6.98 6.12 1.02
C THR A 21 -7.02 6.17 2.54
N THR A 22 -8.11 5.67 3.12
CA THR A 22 -8.31 5.55 4.57
C THR A 22 -8.71 4.14 4.92
N CYS A 23 -8.39 3.72 6.14
CA CYS A 23 -8.76 2.40 6.62
C CYS A 23 -10.28 2.32 6.79
N GLU A 24 -10.92 1.37 6.13
CA GLU A 24 -12.38 1.21 6.19
C GLU A 24 -12.89 0.93 7.61
N GLY A 25 -12.05 0.34 8.48
CA GLY A 25 -12.46 0.00 9.83
C GLY A 25 -12.30 1.11 10.87
N CYS A 26 -11.37 2.05 10.69
CA CYS A 26 -11.10 3.10 11.70
C CYS A 26 -10.93 4.52 11.14
N GLY A 27 -10.98 4.70 9.81
CA GLY A 27 -10.79 5.98 9.15
C GLY A 27 -9.34 6.50 9.16
N SER A 28 -8.37 5.72 9.67
CA SER A 28 -6.97 6.14 9.70
C SER A 28 -6.39 6.25 8.29
N ALA A 29 -5.72 7.36 8.00
CA ALA A 29 -4.91 7.54 6.79
C ALA A 29 -3.48 6.99 6.94
N GLN A 30 -3.14 6.42 8.10
CA GLN A 30 -1.85 5.78 8.35
C GLN A 30 -1.93 4.32 7.96
N PHE A 31 -1.19 3.96 6.93
CA PHE A 31 -1.03 2.60 6.46
C PHE A 31 0.43 2.19 6.51
N ARG A 32 0.62 0.87 6.59
CA ARG A 32 1.91 0.23 6.40
C ARG A 32 1.87 -0.60 5.13
N CYS A 33 2.88 -0.42 4.27
CA CYS A 33 2.99 -1.19 3.04
C CYS A 33 3.65 -2.54 3.29
N GLY A 34 3.13 -3.58 2.63
CA GLY A 34 3.73 -4.90 2.56
C GLY A 34 5.07 -4.95 1.87
N GLU A 35 5.78 -6.04 2.14
CA GLU A 35 7.08 -6.30 1.52
C GLU A 35 6.94 -6.75 0.07
N GLU A 36 5.75 -7.11 -0.38
CA GLU A 36 5.52 -7.67 -1.71
C GLU A 36 4.52 -6.84 -2.52
N ALA A 37 4.93 -6.53 -3.75
CA ALA A 37 4.07 -6.02 -4.79
C ALA A 37 3.75 -7.11 -5.82
N ARG A 38 2.50 -7.13 -6.29
CA ARG A 38 2.01 -7.98 -7.36
C ARG A 38 1.78 -7.14 -8.60
N CYS A 39 2.45 -7.48 -9.69
CA CYS A 39 2.13 -6.90 -10.99
C CYS A 39 0.73 -7.33 -11.42
N THR A 40 -0.09 -6.38 -11.83
CA THR A 40 -1.39 -6.62 -12.44
C THR A 40 -1.24 -6.73 -13.96
N HIS A 41 -2.27 -7.26 -14.63
CA HIS A 41 -2.27 -7.44 -16.08
C HIS A 41 -2.11 -6.12 -16.85
N ASP A 42 -2.48 -4.99 -16.25
CA ASP A 42 -2.46 -3.64 -16.85
C ASP A 42 -1.16 -2.86 -16.53
N HIS A 43 -0.07 -3.56 -16.25
CA HIS A 43 1.23 -2.97 -15.84
C HIS A 43 1.22 -2.16 -14.52
N GLY A 44 0.10 -2.10 -13.79
CA GLY A 44 0.03 -1.51 -12.45
C GLY A 44 0.62 -2.44 -11.38
N LEU A 45 1.26 -1.86 -10.36
CA LEU A 45 1.72 -2.61 -9.17
C LEU A 45 0.65 -2.55 -8.07
N THR A 46 0.18 -3.70 -7.61
CA THR A 46 -0.74 -3.79 -6.48
C THR A 46 0.00 -4.28 -5.24
N VAL A 47 -0.20 -3.59 -4.13
CA VAL A 47 0.45 -3.83 -2.85
C VAL A 47 -0.60 -4.01 -1.76
N HIS A 48 -0.24 -4.73 -0.71
CA HIS A 48 -1.08 -4.85 0.47
C HIS A 48 -0.75 -3.72 1.44
N LEU A 49 -1.77 -2.99 1.86
CA LEU A 49 -1.70 -2.00 2.93
C LEU A 49 -2.42 -2.55 4.15
N TRP A 50 -1.81 -2.48 5.33
CA TRP A 50 -2.54 -2.72 6.59
C TRP A 50 -2.50 -1.50 7.47
N CYS A 51 -3.56 -1.30 8.23
CA CYS A 51 -3.57 -0.26 9.25
C CYS A 51 -2.79 -0.76 10.48
N PRO A 52 -1.83 0.00 11.02
CA PRO A 52 -1.07 -0.40 12.20
C PRO A 52 -1.87 -0.24 13.51
N ASN A 53 -3.14 0.15 13.44
CA ASN A 53 -3.99 0.33 14.61
C ASN A 53 -4.44 -1.04 15.16
N ASP A 54 -4.26 -1.27 16.46
CA ASP A 54 -4.54 -2.54 17.13
C ASP A 54 -6.05 -2.87 17.21
N VAL A 55 -6.90 -1.91 16.84
CA VAL A 55 -8.35 -2.11 16.70
C VAL A 55 -8.73 -3.10 15.59
N HIS A 56 -7.82 -3.38 14.66
CA HIS A 56 -8.09 -4.30 13.56
C HIS A 56 -7.62 -5.73 13.87
N PRO A 57 -8.38 -6.75 13.44
CA PRO A 57 -7.90 -8.12 13.54
C PRO A 57 -6.58 -8.27 12.79
N ARG A 58 -5.66 -9.06 13.35
CA ARG A 58 -4.37 -9.34 12.71
C ARG A 58 -4.60 -9.90 11.31
N GLY A 59 -4.00 -9.24 10.31
CA GLY A 59 -4.17 -9.59 8.90
C GLY A 59 -5.30 -8.85 8.18
N ALA A 60 -5.91 -7.83 8.79
CA ALA A 60 -6.74 -6.87 8.06
C ALA A 60 -5.85 -6.03 7.14
N TYR A 61 -5.95 -6.28 5.84
CA TYR A 61 -5.28 -5.49 4.81
C TYR A 61 -6.26 -5.12 3.71
N GLN A 62 -5.94 -4.04 3.01
CA GLN A 62 -6.62 -3.58 1.81
C GLN A 62 -5.61 -3.52 0.67
N TYR A 63 -6.11 -3.68 -0.55
CA TYR A 63 -5.30 -3.59 -1.75
C TYR A 63 -5.19 -2.14 -2.18
N PHE A 64 -3.98 -1.73 -2.52
CA PHE A 64 -3.74 -0.45 -3.17
C PHE A 64 -3.06 -0.70 -4.50
N THR A 65 -3.63 -0.16 -5.56
CA THR A 65 -3.03 -0.22 -6.90
C THR A 65 -2.32 1.09 -7.14
N ILE A 66 -1.01 1.01 -7.35
CA ILE A 66 -0.16 2.13 -7.68
C ILE A 66 -0.54 2.55 -9.11
N PRO A 67 -0.86 3.84 -9.34
CA PRO A 67 -1.23 4.32 -10.66
C PRO A 67 -0.12 4.04 -11.70
N PRO A 68 -0.48 3.70 -12.95
CA PRO A 68 0.52 3.55 -14.00
C PRO A 68 1.27 4.88 -14.20
N GLY A 69 2.60 4.83 -14.16
CA GLY A 69 3.47 6.00 -14.27
C GLY A 69 3.97 6.57 -12.94
N GLU A 70 3.41 6.14 -11.80
CA GLU A 70 3.96 6.50 -10.48
C GLU A 70 5.24 5.69 -10.21
N PHE A 71 6.34 6.41 -10.01
CA PHE A 71 7.66 5.82 -9.77
C PHE A 71 7.88 5.66 -8.26
N ILE A 72 7.78 4.43 -7.77
CA ILE A 72 8.03 4.13 -6.34
C ILE A 72 9.51 3.94 -5.98
N GLY A 73 10.44 4.21 -6.90
CA GLY A 73 11.89 4.05 -6.67
C GLY A 73 12.48 2.82 -7.38
N ALA A 74 13.74 2.92 -7.82
CA ALA A 74 14.52 1.85 -8.48
C ALA A 74 15.14 0.87 -7.47
#